data_AF-A0AAP9RG69-F1
#
_entry.id   AF-A0AAP9RG69-F1
#
_cell.length_a   1.000
_cell.length_b   1.000
_cell.length_c   1.000
_cell.angle_alpha   90.00
_cell.angle_beta   90.00
_cell.angle_gamma   90.00
#
_symmetry.space_group_name_H-M   'P 1'
#
loop_
_entity.id
_entity.type
_entity.pdbx_description
1 polymer ?
#
loop_
_entity_poly.entity_id
_entity_poly.type
_entity_poly.pdbx_seq_one_letter_code
_entity_poly.pdbx_strand_id
1 'polypeptide(L)'
;MNGFNEEVFIPEKIRSGANIPVKVSEVDLKAAESIKEMQPVYYNSTSKEFTIKSENGELYGFSAVASEVSEENISKTQIPVYLSGEFYKSSVKDVLANEEDVNALAILARKLGIFLE
;
A
#
# COMPACT_ATOMS: atom_id res chain seq x y z
N MET A 1 3.91 39.72 -10.41
CA MET A 1 3.08 38.96 -9.46
C MET A 1 3.43 37.50 -9.66
N ASN A 2 4.36 36.96 -8.87
CA ASN A 2 4.72 35.55 -8.93
C ASN A 2 3.80 34.82 -7.97
N GLY A 3 2.81 34.12 -8.50
CA GLY A 3 1.98 33.20 -7.72
C GLY A 3 2.84 32.01 -7.31
N PHE A 4 3.36 32.04 -6.10
CA PHE A 4 3.78 30.83 -5.42
C PHE A 4 2.50 30.02 -5.16
N ASN A 5 2.32 28.91 -5.86
CA ASN A 5 1.45 27.84 -5.39
C ASN A 5 2.14 27.27 -4.14
N GLU A 6 1.74 27.75 -2.97
CA GLU A 6 2.05 27.08 -1.72
C GLU A 6 1.29 25.75 -1.73
N GLU A 7 1.95 24.68 -2.15
CA GLU A 7 1.52 23.32 -1.79
C GLU A 7 1.58 23.22 -0.27
N VAL A 8 0.43 23.44 0.37
CA VAL A 8 0.26 23.25 1.80
C VAL A 8 0.52 21.78 2.08
N PHE A 9 1.68 21.48 2.65
CA PHE A 9 1.98 20.16 3.17
C PHE A 9 1.05 19.88 4.36
N ILE A 10 -0.04 19.16 4.10
CA ILE A 10 -0.93 18.61 5.13
C ILE A 10 -0.30 17.26 5.51
N PRO A 11 0.11 17.03 6.77
CA PRO A 11 0.55 15.72 7.20
C PRO A 11 -0.61 14.75 6.99
N GLU A 12 -0.46 13.78 6.08
CA GLU A 12 -1.51 12.80 5.83
C GLU A 12 -1.69 11.96 7.10
N LYS A 13 -2.77 12.22 7.84
CA LYS A 13 -3.31 11.17 8.69
C LYS A 13 -3.79 10.10 7.75
N ILE A 14 -3.10 8.98 7.62
CA ILE A 14 -3.48 7.90 6.70
C ILE A 14 -4.76 7.20 7.18
N ARG A 15 -5.01 7.22 8.50
CA ARG A 15 -6.23 6.69 9.11
C ARG A 15 -7.41 7.65 8.97
N SER A 16 -8.52 7.14 8.43
CA SER A 16 -9.79 7.86 8.29
C SER A 16 -10.75 7.66 9.47
N GLY A 17 -10.51 6.65 10.32
CA GLY A 17 -11.32 6.36 11.50
C GLY A 17 -10.61 5.52 12.56
N ALA A 18 -11.28 5.32 13.71
CA ALA A 18 -10.77 4.56 14.86
C ALA A 18 -11.60 3.30 15.17
N ASN A 19 -12.61 2.99 14.34
CA ASN A 19 -13.61 1.98 14.66
C ASN A 19 -13.19 0.56 14.27
N ILE A 20 -12.27 0.42 13.30
CA ILE A 20 -11.74 -0.87 12.87
C ILE A 20 -10.33 -1.06 13.44
N PRO A 21 -10.07 -2.11 14.25
CA PRO A 21 -8.71 -2.40 14.71
C PRO A 21 -7.76 -2.62 13.56
N VAL A 22 -6.57 -2.02 13.64
CA VAL A 22 -5.51 -2.26 12.65
C VAL A 22 -4.70 -3.48 13.05
N LYS A 23 -4.59 -4.42 12.11
CA LYS A 23 -3.71 -5.58 12.19
C LYS A 23 -2.58 -5.40 11.20
N VAL A 24 -1.38 -5.79 11.60
CA VAL A 24 -0.17 -5.72 10.77
C VAL A 24 0.49 -7.10 10.76
N SER A 25 1.05 -7.48 9.62
CA SER A 25 1.93 -8.65 9.49
C SER A 25 3.17 -8.27 8.71
N GLU A 26 4.31 -8.85 9.10
CA GLU A 26 5.53 -8.77 8.30
C GLU A 26 5.42 -9.71 7.10
N VAL A 27 5.84 -9.22 5.94
CA VAL A 27 5.98 -10.03 4.72
C VAL A 27 7.31 -9.76 4.04
N ASP A 28 7.75 -10.74 3.27
CA ASP A 28 8.95 -10.65 2.47
C ASP A 28 8.57 -10.25 1.04
N LEU A 29 8.77 -8.98 0.69
CA LEU A 29 8.55 -8.47 -0.64
C LEU A 29 9.58 -9.05 -1.61
N LYS A 30 9.14 -9.30 -2.85
CA LYS A 30 9.97 -9.75 -3.94
C LYS A 30 11.21 -8.87 -4.09
N ALA A 31 12.34 -9.53 -4.39
CA ALA A 31 13.63 -8.90 -4.60
C ALA A 31 13.56 -7.73 -5.60
N ALA A 32 14.35 -6.69 -5.35
CA ALA A 32 14.45 -5.50 -6.18
C ALA A 32 13.13 -4.74 -6.44
N GLU A 33 12.14 -4.87 -5.56
CA GLU A 33 10.95 -4.01 -5.57
C GLU A 33 11.07 -2.89 -4.51
N SER A 34 10.92 -1.65 -4.95
CA SER A 34 10.66 -0.52 -4.05
C SER A 34 9.16 -0.41 -3.81
N ILE A 35 8.78 -0.01 -2.62
CA ILE A 35 7.38 0.13 -2.21
C ILE A 35 7.14 1.44 -1.49
N LYS A 36 5.98 2.05 -1.73
CA LYS A 36 5.51 3.25 -1.00
C LYS A 36 4.58 2.83 0.14
N GLU A 37 4.46 3.70 1.15
CA GLU A 37 3.42 3.54 2.16
C GLU A 37 2.03 3.56 1.49
N MET A 38 1.11 2.73 1.98
CA MET A 38 -0.22 2.50 1.41
C MET A 38 -0.25 1.92 0.00
N GLN A 39 0.89 1.47 -0.55
CA GLN A 39 0.90 0.78 -1.82
C GLN A 39 0.31 -0.63 -1.65
N PRO A 40 -0.53 -1.11 -2.60
CA PRO A 40 -1.09 -2.45 -2.54
C PRO A 40 0.00 -3.51 -2.60
N VAL A 41 -0.13 -4.53 -1.76
CA VAL A 41 0.70 -5.74 -1.77
C VAL A 41 -0.17 -6.91 -2.19
N TYR A 42 0.30 -7.65 -3.19
CA TYR A 42 -0.37 -8.81 -3.74
C TYR A 42 0.42 -10.08 -3.41
N TYR A 43 -0.27 -11.17 -3.09
CA TYR A 43 0.33 -12.48 -2.94
C TYR A 43 0.11 -13.32 -4.20
N ASN A 44 1.20 -13.70 -4.87
CA ASN A 44 1.16 -14.60 -6.02
C ASN A 44 1.26 -16.05 -5.53
N SER A 45 0.17 -16.80 -5.60
CA SER A 45 0.13 -18.20 -5.16
C SER A 45 0.98 -19.15 -6.01
N THR A 46 1.27 -18.78 -7.27
CA THR A 46 2.06 -19.59 -8.20
C THR A 46 3.55 -19.49 -7.90
N SER A 47 4.08 -18.28 -7.73
CA SER A 47 5.48 -18.07 -7.35
C SER A 47 5.74 -18.12 -5.84
N LYS A 48 4.68 -18.04 -5.02
CA LYS A 48 4.73 -17.93 -3.55
C LYS A 48 5.47 -16.68 -3.08
N GLU A 49 5.28 -15.57 -3.79
CA GLU A 49 5.95 -14.30 -3.53
C GLU A 49 4.93 -13.18 -3.27
N PHE A 50 5.31 -12.23 -2.42
CA PHE A 50 4.61 -10.96 -2.29
C PHE A 50 5.19 -9.96 -3.30
N THR A 51 4.33 -9.26 -4.03
CA THR A 51 4.74 -8.30 -5.08
C THR A 51 3.80 -7.10 -5.09
N ILE A 52 4.25 -5.99 -5.66
CA ILE A 52 3.42 -4.80 -5.92
C ILE A 52 2.58 -4.90 -7.20
N LYS A 53 2.77 -5.94 -8.02
CA LYS A 53 2.06 -6.11 -9.30
C LYS A 53 0.81 -7.00 -9.15
N SER A 54 -0.33 -6.51 -9.62
CA SER A 54 -1.61 -7.21 -9.55
C SER A 54 -1.75 -8.38 -10.55
N GLU A 55 -0.96 -8.39 -11.64
CA GLU A 55 -1.14 -9.28 -12.81
C GLU A 55 -1.28 -10.78 -12.51
N ASN A 56 -0.84 -11.26 -11.34
CA ASN A 56 -0.95 -12.67 -10.94
C ASN A 56 -1.13 -12.87 -9.43
N GLY A 57 -1.62 -11.85 -8.70
CA GLY A 57 -1.67 -11.89 -7.24
C GLY A 57 -3.02 -11.50 -6.66
N GLU A 58 -3.40 -12.14 -5.55
CA GLU A 58 -4.54 -11.72 -4.76
C GLU A 58 -4.12 -10.57 -3.85
N LEU A 59 -4.97 -9.55 -3.68
CA LEU A 59 -4.69 -8.46 -2.76
C LEU A 59 -4.52 -9.05 -1.35
N TYR A 60 -3.34 -8.83 -0.77
CA TYR A 60 -2.99 -9.29 0.57
C TYR A 60 -3.14 -8.19 1.62
N GLY A 61 -2.83 -6.96 1.26
CA GLY A 61 -2.95 -5.80 2.15
C GLY A 61 -2.28 -4.56 1.57
N PHE A 62 -1.95 -3.59 2.42
CA PHE A 62 -1.26 -2.35 2.04
C PHE A 62 0.02 -2.19 2.84
N SER A 63 1.10 -1.73 2.21
CA SER A 63 2.35 -1.47 2.94
C SER A 63 2.13 -0.44 4.05
N ALA A 64 2.63 -0.72 5.25
CA ALA A 64 2.57 0.20 6.37
C ALA A 64 3.76 1.18 6.40
N VAL A 65 4.76 0.98 5.55
CA VAL A 65 5.93 1.84 5.41
C VAL A 65 6.38 1.94 3.96
N ALA A 66 7.12 2.98 3.62
CA ALA A 66 7.89 3.02 2.39
C ALA A 66 9.21 2.27 2.57
N SER A 67 9.69 1.61 1.52
CA SER A 67 11.02 1.01 1.46
C SER A 67 11.58 1.11 0.06
N GLU A 68 12.79 1.64 -0.06
CA GLU A 68 13.52 1.71 -1.32
C GLU A 68 14.52 0.56 -1.45
N VAL A 69 14.77 0.14 -2.69
CA VAL A 69 15.84 -0.83 -2.99
C VAL A 69 17.20 -0.17 -2.75
N SER A 70 18.02 -0.82 -1.95
CA SER A 70 19.42 -0.49 -1.67
C SER A 70 20.28 -1.74 -1.84
N GLU A 71 21.61 -1.58 -1.84
CA GLU A 71 22.54 -2.72 -1.87
C GLU A 71 22.32 -3.69 -0.69
N GLU A 72 21.77 -3.19 0.43
CA GLU A 72 21.56 -3.96 1.66
C GLU A 72 20.31 -4.86 1.61
N ASN A 73 19.31 -4.52 0.79
CA ASN A 73 18.01 -5.23 0.73
C ASN A 73 17.61 -5.70 -0.68
N ILE A 74 18.50 -5.58 -1.67
CA ILE A 74 18.20 -5.92 -3.07
C ILE A 74 17.71 -7.36 -3.26
N SER A 75 18.19 -8.30 -2.43
CA SER A 75 17.78 -9.70 -2.50
C SER A 75 16.40 -9.97 -1.88
N LYS A 76 15.97 -9.13 -0.93
CA LYS A 76 14.77 -9.35 -0.12
C LYS A 76 14.51 -8.15 0.79
N THR A 77 13.28 -7.65 0.79
CA THR A 77 12.85 -6.55 1.68
C THR A 77 11.73 -7.05 2.58
N GLN A 78 11.95 -7.06 3.90
CA GLN A 78 10.88 -7.35 4.85
C GLN A 78 10.12 -6.06 5.16
N ILE A 79 8.79 -6.09 5.00
CA ILE A 79 7.92 -4.94 5.22
C ILE A 79 6.70 -5.30 6.09
N PRO A 80 6.27 -4.39 6.97
CA PRO A 80 4.98 -4.49 7.63
C PRO A 80 3.84 -4.16 6.65
N VAL A 81 2.76 -4.95 6.69
CA VAL A 81 1.58 -4.80 5.84
C VAL A 81 0.32 -4.71 6.69
N TYR A 82 -0.51 -3.70 6.45
CA TYR A 82 -1.85 -3.57 7.02
C TYR A 82 -2.78 -4.66 6.44
N LEU A 83 -3.35 -5.47 7.34
CA LEU A 83 -4.31 -6.52 7.03
C LEU A 83 -5.76 -6.14 7.40
N SER A 84 -5.94 -5.10 8.21
CA SER A 84 -7.25 -4.53 8.54
C SER A 84 -7.10 -3.06 8.93
N GLY A 85 -8.17 -2.28 8.84
CA GLY A 85 -8.15 -0.88 9.24
C GLY A 85 -9.09 -0.01 8.42
N GLU A 86 -9.13 1.27 8.78
CA GLU A 86 -9.89 2.31 8.09
C GLU A 86 -8.90 3.39 7.67
N PHE A 87 -8.75 3.59 6.36
CA PHE A 87 -7.77 4.49 5.76
C PHE A 87 -8.42 5.42 4.75
N TYR A 88 -7.84 6.60 4.54
CA TYR A 88 -8.36 7.50 3.51
C TYR A 88 -8.06 6.95 2.13
N LYS A 89 -9.04 7.01 1.25
CA LYS A 89 -8.90 6.63 -0.16
C LYS A 89 -7.80 7.45 -0.87
N SER A 90 -7.56 8.69 -0.45
CA SER A 90 -6.50 9.55 -0.99
C SER A 90 -5.10 8.97 -0.78
N SER A 91 -4.84 8.37 0.40
CA SER A 91 -3.53 7.81 0.75
C SER A 91 -3.09 6.66 -0.17
N VAL A 92 -4.05 5.99 -0.80
CA VAL A 92 -3.80 4.93 -1.77
C VAL A 92 -3.70 5.49 -3.18
N LYS A 93 -4.54 6.48 -3.52
CA LYS A 93 -4.67 7.02 -4.88
C LYS A 93 -3.33 7.48 -5.47
N ASP A 94 -2.46 8.08 -4.67
CA ASP A 94 -1.19 8.66 -5.14
C ASP A 94 -0.06 7.63 -5.30
N VAL A 95 -0.31 6.38 -4.87
CA VAL A 95 0.67 5.28 -4.91
C VAL A 95 0.25 4.12 -5.81
N LEU A 96 -0.97 4.17 -6.38
CA LEU A 96 -1.43 3.20 -7.36
C LEU A 96 -0.62 3.30 -8.66
N ALA A 97 -0.41 2.14 -9.29
CA ALA A 97 0.11 2.11 -10.64
C ALA A 97 -0.89 2.80 -11.58
N ASN A 98 -0.38 3.49 -12.60
CA ASN A 98 -1.23 4.07 -13.64
C ASN A 98 -2.17 2.97 -14.18
N GLU A 99 -3.46 3.32 -14.32
CA GLU A 99 -4.57 2.43 -14.74
C GLU A 99 -5.28 1.62 -13.64
N GLU A 100 -4.76 1.53 -12.41
CA GLU A 100 -5.50 0.87 -11.32
C GLU A 100 -6.65 1.75 -10.79
N ASP A 101 -7.87 1.21 -10.78
CA ASP A 101 -9.06 1.88 -10.23
C ASP A 101 -9.13 1.70 -8.71
N VAL A 102 -8.93 2.80 -7.98
CA VAL A 102 -9.02 2.85 -6.52
C VAL A 102 -10.37 2.34 -5.98
N ASN A 103 -11.47 2.48 -6.74
CA ASN A 103 -12.77 1.97 -6.30
C ASN A 103 -12.87 0.45 -6.45
N ALA A 104 -12.35 -0.11 -7.54
CA ALA A 104 -12.25 -1.56 -7.70
C ALA A 104 -11.37 -2.17 -6.58
N LEU A 105 -10.24 -1.51 -6.29
CA LEU A 105 -9.35 -1.91 -5.20
C LEU A 105 -10.03 -1.81 -3.82
N ALA A 106 -10.79 -0.75 -3.55
CA ALA A 106 -11.55 -0.60 -2.31
C ALA A 106 -12.55 -1.75 -2.10
N ILE A 107 -13.15 -2.27 -3.17
CA ILE A 107 -14.05 -3.45 -3.10
C ILE A 107 -13.26 -4.70 -2.70
N LEU A 108 -12.06 -4.90 -3.23
CA LEU A 108 -11.19 -6.01 -2.86
C LEU A 108 -10.71 -5.90 -1.41
N ALA A 109 -10.25 -4.71 -1.00
CA ALA A 109 -9.75 -4.40 0.33
C ALA A 109 -10.79 -4.70 1.43
N ARG A 110 -12.08 -4.46 1.17
CA ARG A 110 -13.16 -4.78 2.11
C ARG A 110 -13.22 -6.24 2.50
N LYS A 111 -12.82 -7.17 1.62
CA LYS A 111 -12.77 -8.61 1.93
C LYS A 111 -11.72 -8.94 3.00
N LEU A 112 -10.70 -8.09 3.15
CA LEU A 112 -9.65 -8.20 4.16
C LEU A 112 -10.04 -7.53 5.49
N GLY A 113 -11.15 -6.79 5.52
CA GLY A 113 -11.49 -5.90 6.64
C GLY A 113 -10.73 -4.56 6.58
N ILE A 114 -10.33 -4.14 5.38
CA ILE A 114 -9.75 -2.83 5.11
C ILE A 114 -10.79 -1.96 4.41
N PHE A 115 -11.03 -0.78 4.96
CA PHE A 115 -12.00 0.20 4.46
C PHE A 115 -11.25 1.42 3.94
N LEU A 116 -11.49 1.78 2.67
CA LEU A 116 -10.93 2.97 2.03
C LEU A 116 -12.05 4.00 1.86
N GLU A 117 -12.04 5.03 2.69
CA GLU A 117 -13.06 6.09 2.78
C GLU A 117 -12.62 7.38 2.09
#